data_AF-A0AAD7E9U9-F1
#
_entry.id   AF-A0AAD7E9U9-F1
#
_cell.length_a   1.000
_cell.length_b   1.000
_cell.length_c   1.000
_cell.angle_alpha   90.00
_cell.angle_beta   90.00
_cell.angle_gamma   90.00
#
_symmetry.space_group_name_H-M   'P 1'
#
loop_
_entity.id
_entity.type
_entity.pdbx_description
1 polymer ?
#
loop_
_entity_poly.entity_id
_entity_poly.type
_entity_poly.pdbx_seq_one_letter_code
_entity_poly.pdbx_strand_id
1 'polypeptide(L)'
;SNGLFGRCSAYYAMVEAQGRGTLHCHMLVWIEGNPSPQALRDRMKDNPLFQGKMFAWLESIISCELPSTTELVIETDGEMKPPKMPDGWEDPRVHKKPDVADMGEDEFAQAMLATVEELAIKSNWHVHRETCWKYLKPGEPRTDKTCRMRINGDVNPLTHIDPESESIILRRLHPRINNYNQLVLFLLRCNMDIKYIGSGEGAKALIHYVTDYVTKSALATHIGLSAVEYAIKRNSEKFVAVEKQGLGKEGNTVDQINRSLFTKTVMALMSKQEVSHQQVMSYLVGGGDYYTSHTFKPLKWGEVDRYIAAQEAAAATDPPPLNMLPEPSDMQVDRPLPDETLESTDRGPHADAVDPEVVGDEDGTDRNDSEPEVSLVISENWVGVPSIVFDYPHRSNDAAFKDLNLWEHEEWVTKTTVSAEDKRTDKIS
;
A
#
# COMPACT_ATOMS: atom_id res chain seq x y z
N SER A 1 21.86 -0.42 25.81
CA SER A 1 21.93 0.49 24.65
C SER A 1 20.51 0.90 24.31
N ASN A 2 20.22 2.20 24.29
CA ASN A 2 18.92 2.69 23.87
C ASN A 2 18.97 2.84 22.35
N GLY A 3 18.15 2.09 21.62
CA GLY A 3 17.97 2.28 20.18
C GLY A 3 17.22 3.58 19.89
N LEU A 4 17.11 3.95 18.60
CA LEU A 4 16.46 5.20 18.15
C LEU A 4 15.06 5.41 18.76
N PHE A 5 14.24 4.36 18.78
CA PHE A 5 12.89 4.38 19.34
C PHE A 5 12.83 3.86 20.79
N GLY A 6 13.96 3.48 21.38
CA GLY A 6 14.03 2.71 22.62
C GLY A 6 14.57 1.30 22.40
N ARG A 7 14.27 0.40 23.33
CA ARG A 7 14.76 -0.99 23.27
C ARG A 7 13.86 -1.81 22.35
N CYS A 8 14.36 -2.11 21.16
CA CYS A 8 13.65 -2.94 20.19
C CYS A 8 13.66 -4.41 20.63
N SER A 9 12.46 -4.99 20.75
CA SER A 9 12.24 -6.41 21.08
C SER A 9 12.07 -7.26 19.82
N ALA A 10 11.40 -6.71 18.80
CA ALA A 10 11.21 -7.35 17.51
C ALA A 10 11.00 -6.28 16.43
N TYR A 11 11.26 -6.65 15.19
CA TYR A 11 10.85 -5.94 13.99
C TYR A 11 10.56 -6.92 12.86
N TYR A 12 9.66 -6.49 11.99
CA TYR A 12 9.38 -7.11 10.71
C TYR A 12 9.12 -6.02 9.68
N ALA A 13 9.71 -6.15 8.51
CA ALA A 13 9.46 -5.24 7.41
C ALA A 13 9.32 -6.03 6.10
N MET A 14 8.45 -5.58 5.22
CA MET A 14 8.24 -6.17 3.90
C MET A 14 8.48 -5.11 2.83
N VAL A 15 9.15 -5.51 1.76
CA VAL A 15 9.52 -4.66 0.63
C VAL A 15 8.71 -5.09 -0.59
N GLU A 16 7.86 -4.20 -1.08
CA GLU A 16 7.10 -4.40 -2.31
C GLU A 16 7.60 -3.47 -3.42
N ALA A 17 7.51 -3.89 -4.69
CA ALA A 17 7.53 -2.90 -5.77
C ALA A 17 6.14 -2.32 -5.95
N GLN A 18 6.09 -1.01 -6.07
CA GLN A 18 4.92 -0.30 -6.54
C GLN A 18 4.82 -0.40 -8.06
N GLY A 19 3.68 -0.01 -8.64
CA GLY A 19 3.39 -0.16 -10.09
C GLY A 19 4.43 0.48 -11.03
N ARG A 20 5.27 1.39 -10.53
CA ARG A 20 6.36 2.05 -11.29
C ARG A 20 7.73 1.41 -11.05
N GLY A 21 7.77 0.30 -10.32
CA GLY A 21 8.96 -0.47 -10.00
C GLY A 21 9.77 0.02 -8.80
N THR A 22 9.41 1.14 -8.18
CA THR A 22 10.07 1.66 -6.96
C THR A 22 9.80 0.74 -5.77
N LEU A 23 10.84 0.52 -4.96
CA LEU A 23 10.72 -0.28 -3.74
C LEU A 23 10.12 0.54 -2.61
N HIS A 24 9.15 -0.05 -1.93
CA HIS A 24 8.46 0.53 -0.81
C HIS A 24 8.49 -0.44 0.37
N CYS A 25 8.76 0.07 1.57
CA CYS A 25 8.98 -0.74 2.75
C CYS A 25 7.91 -0.44 3.81
N HIS A 26 7.14 -1.46 4.18
CA HIS A 26 6.23 -1.42 5.34
C HIS A 26 6.90 -2.08 6.52
N MET A 27 6.98 -1.40 7.67
CA MET A 27 7.74 -1.89 8.83
C MET A 27 6.95 -1.77 10.13
N LEU A 28 6.98 -2.84 10.92
CA LEU A 28 6.57 -2.86 12.32
C LEU A 28 7.79 -3.01 13.22
N VAL A 29 7.84 -2.18 14.27
CA VAL A 29 8.90 -2.20 15.29
C VAL A 29 8.25 -2.29 16.67
N TRP A 30 8.54 -3.35 17.40
CA TRP A 30 8.03 -3.58 18.74
C TRP A 30 9.04 -3.09 19.78
N ILE A 31 8.63 -2.10 20.56
CA ILE A 31 9.45 -1.49 21.60
C ILE A 31 9.10 -2.09 22.96
N GLU A 32 10.12 -2.57 23.67
CA GLU A 32 10.00 -3.17 25.00
C GLU A 32 9.54 -2.13 26.03
N GLY A 33 8.75 -2.57 27.01
CA GLY A 33 8.30 -1.74 28.13
C GLY A 33 6.99 -0.99 27.88
N ASN A 34 6.37 -1.13 26.71
CA ASN A 34 5.03 -0.63 26.46
C ASN A 34 3.99 -1.49 27.19
N PRO A 35 3.16 -0.89 28.08
CA PRO A 35 2.04 -1.60 28.67
C PRO A 35 0.98 -1.94 27.61
N SER A 36 0.03 -2.79 27.98
CA SER A 36 -1.11 -3.06 27.10
C SER A 36 -1.86 -1.76 26.79
N PRO A 37 -2.55 -1.69 25.64
CA PRO A 37 -3.42 -0.59 25.24
C PRO A 37 -4.20 0.09 26.40
N GLN A 38 -5.00 -0.68 27.13
CA GLN A 38 -5.81 -0.16 28.24
C GLN A 38 -4.94 0.35 29.40
N ALA A 39 -3.93 -0.43 29.81
CA ALA A 39 -3.06 -0.05 30.91
C ALA A 39 -2.23 1.21 30.60
N LEU A 40 -1.89 1.45 29.33
CA LEU A 40 -1.26 2.69 28.90
C LEU A 40 -2.19 3.88 29.12
N ARG A 41 -3.47 3.76 28.70
CA ARG A 41 -4.48 4.81 28.85
C ARG A 41 -4.75 5.14 30.30
N ASP A 42 -5.04 4.12 31.11
CA ASP A 42 -5.31 4.29 32.54
C ASP A 42 -4.14 5.01 33.22
N ARG A 43 -2.91 4.60 32.88
CA ARG A 43 -1.71 5.23 33.43
C ARG A 43 -1.51 6.68 32.96
N MET A 44 -1.83 7.00 31.70
CA MET A 44 -1.77 8.38 31.21
C MET A 44 -2.86 9.27 31.83
N LYS A 45 -4.03 8.71 32.16
CA LYS A 45 -5.13 9.42 32.82
C LYS A 45 -4.83 9.68 34.29
N ASP A 46 -4.29 8.68 34.99
CA ASP A 46 -4.03 8.75 36.43
C ASP A 46 -2.72 9.46 36.79
N ASN A 47 -1.77 9.54 35.85
CA ASN A 47 -0.43 10.08 36.09
C ASN A 47 -0.01 11.11 35.03
N PRO A 48 -0.23 12.41 35.29
CA PRO A 48 0.18 13.49 34.39
C PRO A 48 1.68 13.52 34.08
N LEU A 49 2.55 13.11 35.03
CA LEU A 49 3.98 13.02 34.80
C LEU A 49 4.34 11.91 33.81
N PHE A 50 3.62 10.79 33.86
CA PHE A 50 3.79 9.72 32.88
C PHE A 50 3.29 10.15 31.50
N GLN A 51 2.11 10.80 31.43
CA GLN A 51 1.57 11.35 30.19
C GLN A 51 2.55 12.33 29.53
N GLY A 52 3.07 13.31 30.28
CA GLY A 52 4.05 14.26 29.75
C GLY A 52 5.34 13.60 29.25
N LYS A 53 5.81 12.53 29.92
CA LYS A 53 6.96 11.74 29.44
C LYS A 53 6.65 10.98 28.16
N MET A 54 5.45 10.42 28.02
CA MET A 54 5.01 9.76 26.79
C MET A 54 4.95 10.75 25.63
N PHE A 55 4.37 11.93 25.83
CA PHE A 55 4.31 12.98 24.80
C PHE A 55 5.70 13.45 24.39
N ALA A 56 6.57 13.77 25.36
CA ALA A 56 7.93 14.19 25.08
C ALA A 56 8.73 13.12 24.33
N TRP A 57 8.54 11.83 24.67
CA TRP A 57 9.15 10.74 23.92
C TRP A 57 8.63 10.68 22.49
N LEU A 58 7.31 10.70 22.26
CA LEU A 58 6.73 10.67 20.92
C LEU A 58 7.19 11.85 20.06
N GLU A 59 7.19 13.06 20.60
CA GLU A 59 7.68 14.25 19.90
C GLU A 59 9.19 14.19 19.59
N SER A 60 9.97 13.43 20.36
CA SER A 60 11.40 13.23 20.08
C SER A 60 11.68 12.27 18.91
N ILE A 61 10.71 11.42 18.55
CA ILE A 61 10.88 10.40 17.51
C ILE A 61 9.97 10.60 16.28
N ILE A 62 8.91 11.41 16.40
CA ILE A 62 7.98 11.73 15.32
C ILE A 62 7.90 13.25 15.20
N SER A 63 8.31 13.77 14.04
CA SER A 63 8.18 15.16 13.66
C SER A 63 7.02 15.31 12.67
N CYS A 64 6.19 16.35 12.88
CA CYS A 64 5.04 16.70 12.05
C CYS A 64 5.23 18.07 11.36
N GLU A 65 6.45 18.60 11.40
CA GLU A 65 6.81 19.93 10.93
C GLU A 65 8.26 19.93 10.44
N LEU A 66 8.66 21.00 9.77
CA LEU A 66 10.06 21.18 9.37
C LEU A 66 10.94 21.53 10.58
N PRO A 67 12.23 21.15 10.62
CA PRO A 67 13.14 21.53 11.70
C PRO A 67 13.16 23.04 12.02
N SER A 68 12.99 23.89 11.01
CA SER A 68 12.93 25.34 11.15
C SER A 68 11.60 25.89 11.70
N THR A 69 10.54 25.07 11.74
CA THR A 69 9.20 25.49 12.15
C THR A 69 9.09 25.55 13.67
N THR A 70 9.09 26.76 14.23
CA THR A 70 8.95 26.98 15.69
C THR A 70 7.56 27.45 16.10
N GLU A 71 6.76 27.93 15.16
CA GLU A 71 5.42 28.50 15.38
C GLU A 71 4.38 27.78 14.53
N LEU A 72 3.10 27.94 14.89
CA LEU A 72 1.97 27.43 14.12
C LEU A 72 1.94 28.06 12.71
N VAL A 73 2.01 27.22 11.69
CA VAL A 73 1.78 27.61 10.30
C VAL A 73 0.31 27.45 9.97
N ILE A 74 -0.38 28.56 9.72
CA ILE A 74 -1.82 28.57 9.40
C ILE A 74 -1.98 28.91 7.91
N GLU A 75 -2.75 28.10 7.21
CA GLU A 75 -3.12 28.36 5.82
C GLU A 75 -4.24 29.40 5.74
N THR A 76 -3.92 30.60 5.27
CA THR A 76 -4.90 31.70 5.09
C THR A 76 -5.46 31.78 3.67
N ASP A 77 -4.72 31.29 2.68
CA ASP A 77 -5.00 31.48 1.25
C ASP A 77 -5.11 30.15 0.48
N GLY A 78 -5.64 29.12 1.14
CA GLY A 78 -5.76 27.75 0.62
C GLY A 78 -4.52 26.90 0.84
N GLU A 79 -4.47 25.73 0.17
CA GLU A 79 -3.42 24.73 0.34
C GLU A 79 -2.01 25.32 0.11
N MET A 80 -1.14 25.17 1.12
CA MET A 80 0.24 25.60 1.04
C MET A 80 1.03 24.66 0.14
N LYS A 81 1.56 25.23 -0.94
CA LYS A 81 2.41 24.51 -1.87
C LYS A 81 3.84 24.41 -1.32
N PRO A 82 4.56 23.32 -1.65
CA PRO A 82 5.97 23.22 -1.30
C PRO A 82 6.75 24.40 -1.90
N PRO A 83 7.76 24.93 -1.18
CA PRO A 83 8.68 25.90 -1.71
C PRO A 83 9.23 25.47 -3.07
N LYS A 84 9.21 26.38 -4.05
CA LYS A 84 9.86 26.11 -5.34
C LYS A 84 11.37 26.06 -5.11
N MET A 85 11.98 24.94 -5.50
CA MET A 85 13.43 24.85 -5.55
C MET A 85 13.96 25.81 -6.63
N PRO A 86 15.12 26.46 -6.41
CA PRO A 86 15.75 27.29 -7.43
C PRO A 86 16.00 26.55 -8.75
N ASP A 87 16.02 27.27 -9.86
CA ASP A 87 16.37 26.67 -11.15
C ASP A 87 17.81 26.14 -11.13
N GLY A 88 18.01 24.90 -11.58
CA GLY A 88 19.31 24.23 -11.58
C GLY A 88 19.74 23.63 -10.24
N TRP A 89 18.87 23.65 -9.24
CA TRP A 89 19.14 23.01 -7.94
C TRP A 89 19.05 21.49 -8.06
N GLU A 90 20.08 20.79 -7.58
CA GLU A 90 20.11 19.32 -7.59
C GLU A 90 19.13 18.72 -6.56
N ASP A 91 18.72 17.48 -6.78
CA ASP A 91 17.81 16.82 -5.84
C ASP A 91 18.52 16.58 -4.50
N PRO A 92 17.99 17.07 -3.35
CA PRO A 92 18.67 16.92 -2.06
C PRO A 92 18.92 15.46 -1.66
N ARG A 93 18.18 14.51 -2.27
CA ARG A 93 18.37 13.07 -2.05
C ARG A 93 19.69 12.55 -2.61
N VAL A 94 20.32 13.24 -3.57
CA VAL A 94 21.60 12.84 -4.17
C VAL A 94 22.82 13.56 -3.61
N HIS A 95 22.63 14.62 -2.81
CA HIS A 95 23.74 15.41 -2.24
C HIS A 95 24.65 14.56 -1.33
N LYS A 96 25.92 14.92 -1.17
CA LYS A 96 26.80 14.29 -0.17
C LYS A 96 26.22 14.53 1.23
N LYS A 97 26.08 13.47 2.04
CA LYS A 97 25.66 13.61 3.45
C LYS A 97 26.76 14.33 4.26
N PRO A 98 26.38 15.23 5.19
CA PRO A 98 27.25 15.57 6.31
C PRO A 98 27.73 14.29 6.99
N ASP A 99 29.01 14.26 7.38
CA ASP A 99 29.62 13.13 8.08
C ASP A 99 30.29 13.65 9.35
N VAL A 100 30.04 12.98 10.46
CA VAL A 100 30.67 13.29 11.76
C VAL A 100 32.19 13.17 11.71
N ALA A 101 32.75 12.45 10.74
CA ALA A 101 34.20 12.37 10.53
C ALA A 101 34.79 13.64 9.89
N ASP A 102 33.97 14.42 9.18
CA ASP A 102 34.41 15.58 8.39
C ASP A 102 34.28 16.91 9.15
N MET A 103 33.53 16.94 10.28
CA MET A 103 33.18 18.17 11.00
C MET A 103 32.95 17.95 12.51
N GLY A 104 32.88 19.03 13.29
CA GLY A 104 32.58 18.95 14.73
C GLY A 104 31.14 18.53 15.02
N GLU A 105 30.85 18.05 16.24
CA GLU A 105 29.52 17.55 16.61
C GLU A 105 28.40 18.60 16.45
N ASP A 106 28.63 19.84 16.91
CA ASP A 106 27.65 20.93 16.78
C ASP A 106 27.42 21.34 15.32
N GLU A 107 28.49 21.34 14.52
CA GLU A 107 28.43 21.63 13.08
C GLU A 107 27.67 20.54 12.34
N PHE A 108 27.94 19.28 12.68
CA PHE A 108 27.21 18.12 12.16
C PHE A 108 25.73 18.20 12.51
N ALA A 109 25.38 18.51 13.76
CA ALA A 109 23.99 18.61 14.18
C ALA A 109 23.23 19.66 13.37
N GLN A 110 23.84 20.83 13.13
CA GLN A 110 23.25 21.89 12.30
C GLN A 110 23.13 21.46 10.83
N ALA A 111 24.19 20.86 10.27
CA ALA A 111 24.18 20.39 8.89
C ALA A 111 23.17 19.25 8.66
N MET A 112 23.00 18.36 9.64
CA MET A 112 22.01 17.28 9.63
C MET A 112 20.60 17.85 9.63
N LEU A 113 20.28 18.80 10.51
CA LEU A 113 18.96 19.44 10.53
C LEU A 113 18.66 20.21 9.23
N ALA A 114 19.64 20.93 8.68
CA ALA A 114 19.49 21.59 7.38
C ALA A 114 19.23 20.58 6.25
N THR A 115 19.93 19.44 6.26
CA THR A 115 19.69 18.36 5.29
C THR A 115 18.29 17.76 5.46
N VAL A 116 17.84 17.56 6.70
CA VAL A 116 16.49 17.03 7.02
C VAL A 116 15.41 17.99 6.55
N GLU A 117 15.59 19.30 6.73
CA GLU A 117 14.69 20.34 6.22
C GLU A 117 14.48 20.20 4.71
N GLU A 118 15.57 20.16 3.94
CA GLU A 118 15.51 20.03 2.47
C GLU A 118 14.84 18.71 2.04
N LEU A 119 15.17 17.61 2.72
CA LEU A 119 14.57 16.30 2.45
C LEU A 119 13.08 16.27 2.79
N ALA A 120 12.67 16.88 3.90
CA ALA A 120 11.28 16.93 4.32
C ALA A 120 10.44 17.78 3.37
N ILE A 121 10.95 18.94 2.93
CA ILE A 121 10.32 19.75 1.88
C ILE A 121 10.17 18.94 0.59
N LYS A 122 11.19 18.18 0.20
CA LYS A 122 11.19 17.43 -1.05
C LYS A 122 10.32 16.17 -1.01
N SER A 123 10.33 15.46 0.11
CA SER A 123 9.86 14.06 0.19
C SER A 123 8.67 13.86 1.12
N ASN A 124 8.50 14.70 2.15
CA ASN A 124 7.45 14.56 3.16
C ASN A 124 6.40 15.68 3.08
N TRP A 125 6.57 16.66 2.17
CA TRP A 125 5.53 17.61 1.86
C TRP A 125 4.38 16.93 1.14
N HIS A 126 3.24 16.85 1.80
CA HIS A 126 2.03 16.30 1.25
C HIS A 126 1.41 17.29 0.27
N VAL A 127 1.22 16.82 -0.96
CA VAL A 127 0.44 17.49 -1.99
C VAL A 127 -0.66 16.53 -2.36
N HIS A 128 -1.91 17.00 -2.35
CA HIS A 128 -3.01 16.11 -2.72
C HIS A 128 -2.87 15.58 -4.14
N ARG A 129 -3.07 14.27 -4.28
CA ARG A 129 -3.06 13.50 -5.52
C ARG A 129 -4.29 12.60 -5.59
N GLU A 130 -4.51 11.92 -6.70
CA GLU A 130 -5.66 11.01 -6.88
C GLU A 130 -5.74 9.95 -5.76
N THR A 131 -4.60 9.49 -5.27
CA THR A 131 -4.52 8.64 -4.08
C THR A 131 -5.22 9.14 -2.83
N CYS A 132 -5.19 10.45 -2.58
CA CYS A 132 -5.90 11.02 -1.44
C CYS A 132 -7.40 10.73 -1.51
N TRP A 133 -7.91 10.55 -2.73
CA TRP A 133 -9.32 10.48 -3.09
C TRP A 133 -9.75 9.10 -3.55
N LYS A 134 -8.84 8.14 -3.52
CA LYS A 134 -9.04 6.81 -4.09
C LYS A 134 -10.27 6.09 -3.55
N TYR A 135 -10.64 6.35 -2.31
CA TYR A 135 -11.76 5.70 -1.63
C TYR A 135 -13.03 6.52 -1.65
N LEU A 136 -13.02 7.65 -2.36
CA LEU A 136 -14.19 8.49 -2.49
C LEU A 136 -15.17 7.86 -3.46
N LYS A 137 -16.43 7.79 -3.04
CA LYS A 137 -17.51 7.37 -3.90
C LYS A 137 -17.72 8.41 -5.01
N PRO A 138 -18.24 8.00 -6.19
CA PRO A 138 -18.55 8.95 -7.25
C PRO A 138 -19.43 10.10 -6.74
N GLY A 139 -18.95 11.33 -6.92
CA GLY A 139 -19.66 12.55 -6.48
C GLY A 139 -19.26 13.07 -5.09
N GLU A 140 -18.45 12.34 -4.32
CA GLU A 140 -17.92 12.85 -3.06
C GLU A 140 -16.87 13.95 -3.30
N PRO A 141 -16.87 15.01 -2.47
CA PRO A 141 -16.02 16.18 -2.70
C PRO A 141 -14.57 15.87 -2.38
N ARG A 142 -13.67 16.17 -3.32
CA ARG A 142 -12.21 16.07 -3.15
C ARG A 142 -11.70 17.28 -2.35
N THR A 143 -11.62 17.14 -1.03
CA THR A 143 -11.23 18.21 -0.10
C THR A 143 -10.24 17.70 0.93
N ASP A 144 -9.53 18.60 1.61
CA ASP A 144 -8.65 18.26 2.72
C ASP A 144 -9.30 17.31 3.76
N LYS A 145 -10.58 17.50 4.05
CA LYS A 145 -11.35 16.66 4.98
C LYS A 145 -11.51 15.22 4.53
N THR A 146 -11.51 14.98 3.23
CA THR A 146 -11.67 13.65 2.63
C THR A 146 -10.33 13.02 2.29
N CYS A 147 -9.21 13.60 2.76
CA CYS A 147 -7.89 13.10 2.47
C CYS A 147 -7.65 11.80 3.21
N ARG A 148 -7.46 10.72 2.45
CA ARG A 148 -7.13 9.40 3.02
C ARG A 148 -5.89 9.44 3.92
N MET A 149 -4.89 10.26 3.59
CA MET A 149 -3.66 10.42 4.39
C MET A 149 -3.86 11.23 5.67
N ARG A 150 -5.08 11.76 5.90
CA ARG A 150 -5.44 12.60 7.04
C ARG A 150 -4.63 13.89 7.15
N ILE A 151 -4.10 14.36 6.02
CA ILE A 151 -3.56 15.69 5.88
C ILE A 151 -4.71 16.61 5.49
N ASN A 152 -5.38 17.13 6.52
CA ASN A 152 -6.62 17.91 6.40
C ASN A 152 -6.41 19.41 6.62
N GLY A 153 -5.16 19.86 6.73
CA GLY A 153 -4.82 21.25 7.01
C GLY A 153 -4.84 21.64 8.48
N ASP A 154 -5.26 20.75 9.38
CA ASP A 154 -5.32 21.07 10.80
C ASP A 154 -3.91 21.14 11.40
N VAL A 155 -3.75 22.07 12.34
CA VAL A 155 -2.53 22.24 13.14
C VAL A 155 -2.88 22.17 14.61
N ASN A 156 -1.92 21.70 15.41
CA ASN A 156 -2.09 21.45 16.83
C ASN A 156 -0.83 21.92 17.58
N PRO A 157 -0.92 22.93 18.47
CA PRO A 157 0.25 23.45 19.17
C PRO A 157 0.86 22.49 20.19
N LEU A 158 0.09 21.54 20.72
CA LEU A 158 0.52 20.67 21.81
C LEU A 158 -0.03 19.25 21.65
N THR A 159 0.80 18.25 21.94
CA THR A 159 0.31 16.86 22.02
C THR A 159 -0.73 16.72 23.13
N HIS A 160 -1.86 16.08 22.83
CA HIS A 160 -2.93 15.82 23.80
C HIS A 160 -3.64 14.49 23.51
N ILE A 161 -4.50 14.06 24.43
CA ILE A 161 -5.38 12.91 24.22
C ILE A 161 -6.73 13.44 23.73
N ASP A 162 -7.20 12.93 22.60
CA ASP A 162 -8.54 13.22 22.10
C ASP A 162 -9.60 12.65 23.07
N PRO A 163 -10.56 13.46 23.57
CA PRO A 163 -11.53 13.01 24.57
C PRO A 163 -12.48 11.90 24.08
N GLU A 164 -12.72 11.82 22.78
CA GLU A 164 -13.72 10.92 22.19
C GLU A 164 -13.08 9.59 21.77
N SER A 165 -12.01 9.65 20.98
CA SER A 165 -11.31 8.46 20.48
C SER A 165 -10.26 7.90 21.45
N GLU A 166 -9.94 8.64 22.51
CA GLU A 166 -8.84 8.35 23.45
C GLU A 166 -7.47 8.21 22.76
N SER A 167 -7.34 8.72 21.53
CA SER A 167 -6.12 8.64 20.74
C SER A 167 -5.15 9.79 21.09
N ILE A 168 -3.86 9.56 20.91
CA ILE A 168 -2.85 10.61 21.09
C ILE A 168 -2.80 11.45 19.80
N ILE A 169 -3.19 12.70 19.91
CA ILE A 169 -3.06 13.69 18.84
C ILE A 169 -1.74 14.42 19.04
N LEU A 170 -0.77 14.15 18.16
CA LEU A 170 0.56 14.76 18.23
C LEU A 170 0.49 16.27 17.97
N ARG A 171 1.43 17.00 18.56
CA ARG A 171 1.78 18.35 18.13
C ARG A 171 2.07 18.33 16.62
N ARG A 172 1.50 19.30 15.91
CA ARG A 172 1.65 19.52 14.47
C ARG A 172 1.68 21.02 14.22
N LEU A 173 2.86 21.56 13.96
CA LEU A 173 2.99 22.99 13.65
C LEU A 173 2.83 23.30 12.17
N HIS A 174 2.98 22.30 11.29
CA HIS A 174 2.84 22.47 9.86
C HIS A 174 1.68 21.62 9.29
N PRO A 175 0.76 22.22 8.51
CA PRO A 175 -0.45 21.53 8.04
C PRO A 175 -0.17 20.45 7.00
N ARG A 176 0.93 20.56 6.24
CA ARG A 176 1.23 19.71 5.07
C ARG A 176 2.42 18.76 5.20
N ILE A 177 3.08 18.65 6.36
CA ILE A 177 4.23 17.74 6.51
C ILE A 177 3.75 16.38 7.02
N ASN A 178 3.99 15.32 6.24
CA ASN A 178 3.78 13.95 6.69
C ASN A 178 4.72 13.61 7.85
N ASN A 179 4.29 12.69 8.72
CA ASN A 179 5.05 12.32 9.89
C ASN A 179 6.37 11.64 9.52
N TYR A 180 7.49 12.11 10.04
CA TYR A 180 8.79 11.51 9.78
C TYR A 180 9.65 11.44 11.04
N ASN A 181 10.69 10.60 11.00
CA ASN A 181 11.75 10.66 11.99
C ASN A 181 12.96 11.33 11.35
N GLN A 182 13.53 12.35 12.01
CA GLN A 182 14.63 13.16 11.46
C GLN A 182 15.84 12.31 11.06
N LEU A 183 16.25 11.36 11.92
CA LEU A 183 17.40 10.50 11.64
C LEU A 183 17.10 9.49 10.52
N VAL A 184 15.91 8.90 10.51
CA VAL A 184 15.53 7.96 9.45
C VAL A 184 15.46 8.68 8.10
N LEU A 185 14.85 9.85 8.04
CA LEU A 185 14.78 10.66 6.82
C LEU A 185 16.17 11.06 6.34
N PHE A 186 17.05 11.50 7.25
CA PHE A 186 18.44 11.80 6.92
C PHE A 186 19.19 10.61 6.30
N LEU A 187 18.98 9.40 6.84
CA LEU A 187 19.68 8.20 6.40
C LEU A 187 19.11 7.63 5.09
N LEU A 188 17.79 7.51 4.99
CA LEU A 188 17.07 6.83 3.90
C LEU A 188 16.71 7.77 2.74
N ARG A 189 16.48 9.06 3.01
CA ARG A 189 16.23 10.11 2.00
C ARG A 189 15.04 9.82 1.08
N CYS A 190 14.01 9.18 1.63
CA CYS A 190 12.76 8.90 0.95
C CYS A 190 11.58 9.35 1.80
N ASN A 191 10.42 9.50 1.17
CA ASN A 191 9.17 9.75 1.88
C ASN A 191 8.96 8.63 2.92
N MET A 192 8.46 9.02 4.08
CA MET A 192 8.09 8.12 5.17
C MET A 192 6.87 8.66 5.89
N ASP A 193 6.12 7.76 6.52
CA ASP A 193 4.97 8.07 7.36
C ASP A 193 5.07 7.24 8.65
N ILE A 194 5.78 7.78 9.65
CA ILE A 194 5.93 7.11 10.94
C ILE A 194 4.68 7.35 11.79
N LYS A 195 4.15 6.26 12.36
CA LYS A 195 3.00 6.32 13.26
C LYS A 195 3.27 5.53 14.53
N TYR A 196 2.90 6.10 15.66
CA TYR A 196 2.85 5.37 16.92
C TYR A 196 1.57 4.54 16.97
N ILE A 197 1.71 3.23 17.09
CA ILE A 197 0.58 2.32 17.24
C ILE A 197 0.28 2.17 18.72
N GLY A 198 -0.63 3.02 19.20
CA GLY A 198 -1.10 3.00 20.58
C GLY A 198 -2.22 1.99 20.80
N SER A 199 -3.19 2.41 21.60
CA SER A 199 -4.33 1.62 22.06
C SER A 199 -5.62 2.03 21.35
N GLY A 200 -6.59 1.12 21.15
CA GLY A 200 -7.94 1.45 20.66
C GLY A 200 -8.21 1.00 19.23
N GLU A 201 -9.35 1.42 18.66
CA GLU A 201 -9.80 0.98 17.34
C GLU A 201 -8.82 1.40 16.22
N GLY A 202 -8.21 2.59 16.32
CA GLY A 202 -7.18 3.03 15.37
C GLY A 202 -5.93 2.14 15.35
N ALA A 203 -5.59 1.51 16.48
CA ALA A 203 -4.47 0.57 16.55
C ALA A 203 -4.80 -0.78 15.91
N LYS A 204 -6.03 -1.30 16.14
CA LYS A 204 -6.51 -2.51 15.47
C LYS A 204 -6.52 -2.31 13.96
N ALA A 205 -7.12 -1.21 13.48
CA ALA A 205 -7.18 -0.88 12.05
C ALA A 205 -5.78 -0.80 11.42
N LEU A 206 -4.80 -0.19 12.11
CA LEU A 206 -3.43 -0.09 11.61
C LEU A 206 -2.69 -1.44 11.62
N ILE A 207 -2.91 -2.29 12.63
CA ILE A 207 -2.34 -3.66 12.65
C ILE A 207 -2.94 -4.47 11.50
N HIS A 208 -4.25 -4.40 11.29
CA HIS A 208 -4.91 -5.02 10.13
C HIS A 208 -4.31 -4.51 8.82
N TYR A 209 -4.21 -3.19 8.65
CA TYR A 209 -3.57 -2.57 7.50
C TYR A 209 -2.17 -3.13 7.24
N VAL A 210 -1.27 -3.12 8.23
CA VAL A 210 0.10 -3.62 8.02
C VAL A 210 0.11 -5.13 7.77
N THR A 211 -0.78 -5.89 8.42
CA THR A 211 -0.91 -7.33 8.18
C THR A 211 -1.35 -7.62 6.74
N ASP A 212 -2.25 -6.82 6.17
CA ASP A 212 -2.67 -6.95 4.78
C ASP A 212 -1.51 -6.69 3.81
N TYR A 213 -0.63 -5.70 4.09
CA TYR A 213 0.59 -5.53 3.30
C TYR A 213 1.53 -6.71 3.44
N VAL A 214 1.79 -7.18 4.67
CA VAL A 214 2.68 -8.32 4.92
C VAL A 214 2.16 -9.60 4.24
N THR A 215 0.84 -9.75 4.14
CA THR A 215 0.18 -10.91 3.53
C THR A 215 -0.21 -10.70 2.07
N LYS A 216 0.11 -9.55 1.47
CA LYS A 216 -0.27 -9.21 0.09
C LYS A 216 0.25 -10.29 -0.86
N SER A 217 -0.67 -10.86 -1.63
CA SER A 217 -0.33 -11.86 -2.65
C SER A 217 0.67 -11.27 -3.65
N ALA A 218 1.77 -11.99 -3.89
CA ALA A 218 2.76 -11.62 -4.89
C ALA A 218 2.19 -11.63 -6.33
N LEU A 219 1.02 -12.24 -6.55
CA LEU A 219 0.35 -12.27 -7.83
C LEU A 219 -1.05 -11.66 -7.74
N ALA A 220 -1.27 -10.59 -8.51
CA ALA A 220 -2.59 -10.01 -8.65
C ALA A 220 -3.53 -10.98 -9.39
N THR A 221 -4.76 -11.13 -8.90
CA THR A 221 -5.73 -12.13 -9.37
C THR A 221 -6.00 -12.03 -10.88
N HIS A 222 -6.01 -10.82 -11.45
CA HIS A 222 -6.25 -10.60 -12.89
C HIS A 222 -5.08 -11.10 -13.78
N ILE A 223 -3.83 -11.00 -13.30
CA ILE A 223 -2.64 -11.57 -13.95
C ILE A 223 -2.74 -13.10 -13.89
N GLY A 224 -3.14 -13.61 -12.71
CA GLY A 224 -3.41 -15.04 -12.51
C GLY A 224 -4.44 -15.59 -13.49
N LEU A 225 -5.57 -14.89 -13.63
CA LEU A 225 -6.66 -15.30 -14.52
C LEU A 225 -6.27 -15.22 -16.00
N SER A 226 -5.56 -14.16 -16.40
CA SER A 226 -5.06 -14.01 -17.78
C SER A 226 -4.03 -15.08 -18.15
N ALA A 227 -3.20 -15.52 -17.20
CA ALA A 227 -2.27 -16.62 -17.38
C ALA A 227 -2.99 -17.97 -17.50
N VAL A 228 -4.02 -18.20 -16.68
CA VAL A 228 -4.89 -19.38 -16.77
C VAL A 228 -5.62 -19.42 -18.12
N GLU A 229 -6.22 -18.32 -18.55
CA GLU A 229 -6.93 -18.22 -19.83
C GLU A 229 -6.00 -18.53 -21.01
N TYR A 230 -4.81 -17.93 -21.02
CA TYR A 230 -3.80 -18.19 -22.03
C TYR A 230 -3.38 -19.67 -22.06
N ALA A 231 -3.18 -20.27 -20.89
CA ALA A 231 -2.84 -21.67 -20.76
C ALA A 231 -3.95 -22.58 -21.29
N ILE A 232 -5.22 -22.27 -21.00
CA ILE A 232 -6.39 -22.98 -21.52
C ILE A 232 -6.43 -22.88 -23.04
N LYS A 233 -6.38 -21.67 -23.61
CA LYS A 233 -6.39 -21.45 -25.08
C LYS A 233 -5.30 -22.25 -25.78
N ARG A 234 -4.05 -22.12 -25.33
CA ARG A 234 -2.90 -22.88 -25.87
C ARG A 234 -3.00 -24.38 -25.66
N ASN A 235 -3.66 -24.84 -24.60
CA ASN A 235 -3.86 -26.27 -24.37
C ASN A 235 -4.89 -26.84 -25.34
N SER A 236 -6.02 -26.14 -25.50
CA SER A 236 -7.08 -26.51 -26.44
C SER A 236 -6.56 -26.56 -27.88
N GLU A 237 -5.81 -25.55 -28.34
CA GLU A 237 -5.21 -25.54 -29.68
C GLU A 237 -4.31 -26.75 -29.94
N LYS A 238 -3.48 -27.13 -28.97
CA LYS A 238 -2.56 -28.27 -29.08
C LYS A 238 -3.33 -29.58 -29.28
N PHE A 239 -4.40 -29.80 -28.51
CA PHE A 239 -5.13 -31.06 -28.55
C PHE A 239 -6.15 -31.12 -29.71
N VAL A 240 -6.71 -29.98 -30.13
CA VAL A 240 -7.50 -29.89 -31.38
C VAL A 240 -6.62 -30.13 -32.61
N ALA A 241 -5.37 -29.64 -32.62
CA ALA A 241 -4.43 -29.89 -33.71
C ALA A 241 -4.02 -31.36 -33.81
N VAL A 242 -3.85 -32.05 -32.67
CA VAL A 242 -3.54 -33.49 -32.62
C VAL A 242 -4.70 -34.34 -33.12
N GLU A 243 -5.94 -33.93 -32.84
CA GLU A 243 -7.16 -34.59 -33.33
C GLU A 243 -7.34 -34.44 -34.85
N LYS A 244 -7.05 -33.25 -35.40
CA LYS A 244 -7.11 -32.96 -36.86
C LYS A 244 -6.01 -33.63 -37.69
N GLN A 245 -4.85 -33.92 -37.11
CA GLN A 245 -3.72 -34.55 -37.84
C GLN A 245 -3.81 -36.08 -37.93
N GLY A 246 -4.87 -36.72 -37.43
CA GLY A 246 -5.04 -38.18 -37.51
C GLY A 246 -3.97 -38.98 -36.77
N LEU A 247 -3.15 -38.32 -35.94
CA LEU A 247 -2.09 -38.91 -35.11
C LEU A 247 -2.62 -39.40 -33.75
N GLY A 248 -3.94 -39.49 -33.59
CA GLY A 248 -4.59 -40.09 -32.43
C GLY A 248 -4.37 -41.60 -32.38
N LYS A 249 -3.15 -42.04 -32.09
CA LYS A 249 -2.98 -43.35 -31.45
C LYS A 249 -3.62 -43.23 -30.07
N GLU A 250 -4.66 -44.01 -29.82
CA GLU A 250 -5.30 -44.24 -28.53
C GLU A 250 -5.22 -43.04 -27.57
N GLY A 251 -6.24 -42.17 -27.66
CA GLY A 251 -6.66 -41.19 -26.65
C GLY A 251 -5.57 -40.61 -25.77
N ASN A 252 -5.22 -39.34 -25.99
CA ASN A 252 -4.56 -38.57 -24.94
C ASN A 252 -5.35 -38.77 -23.65
N THR A 253 -4.77 -39.47 -22.68
CA THR A 253 -5.44 -39.77 -21.42
C THR A 253 -5.83 -38.43 -20.79
N VAL A 254 -6.97 -38.37 -20.10
CA VAL A 254 -7.40 -37.17 -19.36
C VAL A 254 -6.25 -36.63 -18.49
N ASP A 255 -5.43 -37.54 -17.93
CA ASP A 255 -4.22 -37.21 -17.18
C ASP A 255 -3.15 -36.44 -17.99
N GLN A 256 -2.92 -36.78 -19.26
CA GLN A 256 -1.96 -36.08 -20.14
C GLN A 256 -2.46 -34.68 -20.52
N ILE A 257 -3.76 -34.53 -20.76
CA ILE A 257 -4.40 -33.23 -21.04
C ILE A 257 -4.31 -32.33 -19.81
N ASN A 258 -4.63 -32.87 -18.63
CA ASN A 258 -4.60 -32.14 -17.36
C ASN A 258 -3.18 -31.76 -16.95
N ARG A 259 -2.20 -32.64 -17.09
CA ARG A 259 -0.77 -32.32 -16.84
C ARG A 259 -0.26 -31.25 -17.79
N SER A 260 -0.64 -31.31 -19.07
CA SER A 260 -0.28 -30.30 -20.06
C SER A 260 -0.92 -28.94 -19.74
N LEU A 261 -2.19 -28.93 -19.32
CA LEU A 261 -2.88 -27.72 -18.88
C LEU A 261 -2.19 -27.13 -17.65
N PHE A 262 -2.01 -27.93 -16.60
CA PHE A 262 -1.36 -27.51 -15.36
C PHE A 262 0.05 -26.94 -15.62
N THR A 263 0.86 -27.63 -16.42
CA THR A 263 2.20 -27.16 -16.78
C THR A 263 2.14 -25.83 -17.53
N LYS A 264 1.22 -25.68 -18.50
CA LYS A 264 1.05 -24.40 -19.22
C LYS A 264 0.54 -23.30 -18.31
N THR A 265 -0.34 -23.60 -17.37
CA THR A 265 -0.84 -22.64 -16.39
C THR A 265 0.29 -22.16 -15.49
N VAL A 266 1.07 -23.07 -14.90
CA VAL A 266 2.24 -22.72 -14.07
C VAL A 266 3.26 -21.91 -14.88
N MET A 267 3.59 -22.33 -16.09
CA MET A 267 4.54 -21.61 -16.95
C MET A 267 4.03 -20.24 -17.35
N ALA A 268 2.74 -20.11 -17.66
CA ALA A 268 2.12 -18.82 -18.00
C ALA A 268 2.08 -17.89 -16.79
N LEU A 269 1.78 -18.41 -15.60
CA LEU A 269 1.80 -17.66 -14.34
C LEU A 269 3.20 -17.11 -14.06
N MET A 270 4.23 -17.95 -14.21
CA MET A 270 5.62 -17.54 -14.02
C MET A 270 6.13 -16.60 -15.10
N SER A 271 5.81 -16.85 -16.38
CA SER A 271 6.34 -16.05 -17.50
C SER A 271 5.69 -14.69 -17.64
N LYS A 272 4.48 -14.51 -17.09
CA LYS A 272 3.73 -13.25 -17.12
C LYS A 272 3.90 -12.42 -15.84
N GLN A 273 4.67 -12.91 -14.88
CA GLN A 273 4.99 -12.13 -13.70
C GLN A 273 6.15 -11.19 -14.05
N GLU A 274 5.80 -9.93 -14.29
CA GLU A 274 6.78 -8.85 -14.44
C GLU A 274 7.38 -8.51 -13.08
N VAL A 275 8.69 -8.31 -13.03
CA VAL A 275 9.42 -7.95 -11.82
C VAL A 275 10.25 -6.72 -12.14
N SER A 276 10.21 -5.70 -11.28
CA SER A 276 10.94 -4.46 -11.52
C SER A 276 12.45 -4.67 -11.45
N HIS A 277 13.21 -3.85 -12.17
CA HIS A 277 14.67 -3.86 -12.09
C HIS A 277 15.16 -3.71 -10.64
N GLN A 278 14.51 -2.83 -9.87
CA GLN A 278 14.85 -2.57 -8.48
C GLN A 278 14.58 -3.80 -7.59
N GLN A 279 13.50 -4.53 -7.81
CA GLN A 279 13.23 -5.80 -7.12
C GLN A 279 14.32 -6.83 -7.42
N VAL A 280 14.64 -7.02 -8.70
CA VAL A 280 15.71 -7.95 -9.09
C VAL A 280 17.03 -7.55 -8.42
N MET A 281 17.38 -6.27 -8.46
CA MET A 281 18.59 -5.77 -7.81
C MET A 281 18.58 -5.98 -6.30
N SER A 282 17.45 -5.78 -5.61
CA SER A 282 17.31 -6.06 -4.18
C SER A 282 17.68 -7.50 -3.83
N TYR A 283 17.20 -8.47 -4.62
CA TYR A 283 17.55 -9.87 -4.44
C TYR A 283 19.03 -10.16 -4.76
N LEU A 284 19.58 -9.57 -5.83
CA LEU A 284 20.97 -9.79 -6.24
C LEU A 284 21.99 -9.24 -5.22
N VAL A 285 21.69 -8.11 -4.57
CA VAL A 285 22.55 -7.54 -3.52
C VAL A 285 22.29 -8.13 -2.13
N GLY A 286 21.37 -9.10 -2.02
CA GLY A 286 21.04 -9.79 -0.77
C GLY A 286 20.08 -9.03 0.16
N GLY A 287 19.41 -7.99 -0.32
CA GLY A 287 18.36 -7.27 0.43
C GLY A 287 17.03 -8.02 0.48
N GLY A 288 16.72 -8.83 -0.54
CA GLY A 288 15.49 -9.63 -0.59
C GLY A 288 14.22 -8.78 -0.62
N ASP A 289 13.14 -9.31 -0.05
CA ASP A 289 11.80 -8.70 0.02
C ASP A 289 11.28 -8.53 1.46
N TYR A 290 12.09 -8.83 2.48
CA TYR A 290 11.74 -8.57 3.88
C TYR A 290 12.96 -8.40 4.77
N TYR A 291 12.75 -7.75 5.91
CA TYR A 291 13.69 -7.65 7.02
C TYR A 291 13.04 -8.20 8.28
N THR A 292 13.76 -9.02 9.04
CA THR A 292 13.23 -9.53 10.31
C THR A 292 14.31 -9.73 11.37
N SER A 293 13.88 -9.60 12.61
CA SER A 293 14.64 -9.93 13.83
C SER A 293 14.56 -11.41 14.21
N HIS A 294 13.56 -12.15 13.72
CA HIS A 294 13.26 -13.52 14.15
C HIS A 294 13.22 -14.48 12.97
N THR A 295 13.45 -15.76 13.23
CA THR A 295 13.29 -16.81 12.22
C THR A 295 11.86 -17.33 12.23
N PHE A 296 11.20 -17.30 11.08
CA PHE A 296 9.85 -17.85 10.92
C PHE A 296 9.87 -19.25 10.33
N LYS A 297 8.75 -19.96 10.50
CA LYS A 297 8.51 -21.27 9.87
C LYS A 297 7.37 -21.12 8.86
N PRO A 298 7.44 -21.83 7.72
CA PRO A 298 6.33 -21.85 6.77
C PRO A 298 5.06 -22.35 7.45
N LEU A 299 4.01 -21.53 7.42
CA LEU A 299 2.69 -21.92 7.88
C LEU A 299 1.88 -22.43 6.69
N LYS A 300 1.52 -23.72 6.71
CA LYS A 300 0.66 -24.29 5.67
C LYS A 300 -0.79 -23.89 5.92
N TRP A 301 -1.20 -22.75 5.35
CA TRP A 301 -2.51 -22.15 5.61
C TRP A 301 -3.67 -23.14 5.52
N GLY A 302 -3.74 -23.97 4.47
CA GLY A 302 -4.82 -24.96 4.32
C GLY A 302 -4.81 -26.12 5.34
N GLU A 303 -3.70 -26.38 6.04
CA GLU A 303 -3.69 -27.31 7.18
C GLU A 303 -4.22 -26.61 8.45
N VAL A 304 -3.83 -25.35 8.65
CA VAL A 304 -4.29 -24.54 9.79
C VAL A 304 -5.77 -24.23 9.69
N ASP A 305 -6.24 -23.80 8.52
CA ASP A 305 -7.64 -23.49 8.24
C ASP A 305 -8.55 -24.70 8.53
N ARG A 306 -8.19 -25.88 8.00
CA ARG A 306 -8.89 -27.13 8.30
C ARG A 306 -8.86 -27.50 9.78
N TYR A 307 -7.74 -27.25 10.46
CA TYR A 307 -7.63 -27.50 11.89
C TYR A 307 -8.56 -26.58 12.68
N ILE A 308 -8.56 -25.26 12.40
CA ILE A 308 -9.43 -24.29 13.06
C ILE A 308 -10.90 -24.62 12.80
N ALA A 309 -11.29 -24.85 11.55
CA ALA A 309 -12.66 -25.23 11.20
C ALA A 309 -13.11 -26.50 11.94
N ALA A 310 -12.22 -27.48 12.10
CA ALA A 310 -12.51 -28.69 12.88
C ALA A 310 -12.66 -28.40 14.38
N GLN A 311 -11.86 -27.49 14.95
CA GLN A 311 -11.98 -27.07 16.35
C GLN A 311 -13.28 -26.29 16.60
N GLU A 312 -13.67 -25.39 15.70
CA GLU A 312 -14.94 -24.66 15.81
C GLU A 312 -16.14 -25.60 15.70
N ALA A 313 -16.09 -26.58 14.79
CA ALA A 313 -17.12 -27.61 14.67
C ALA A 313 -17.18 -28.52 15.92
N ALA A 314 -16.04 -28.85 16.52
CA ALA A 314 -15.97 -29.62 17.76
C ALA A 314 -16.50 -28.80 18.96
N ALA A 315 -16.17 -27.51 19.06
CA ALA A 315 -16.69 -26.61 20.09
C ALA A 315 -18.20 -26.37 19.96
N ALA A 316 -18.74 -26.41 18.73
CA ALA A 316 -20.18 -26.33 18.49
C ALA A 316 -20.94 -27.62 18.86
N THR A 317 -20.25 -28.74 19.06
CA THR A 317 -20.85 -30.05 19.38
C THR A 317 -20.73 -30.46 20.85
N ASP A 318 -19.98 -29.71 21.67
CA ASP A 318 -19.87 -29.91 23.12
C ASP A 318 -20.34 -28.63 23.86
N PRO A 319 -21.63 -28.55 24.27
CA PRO A 319 -22.09 -27.40 25.05
C PRO A 319 -21.40 -27.41 26.43
N PRO A 320 -20.93 -26.28 26.95
CA PRO A 320 -20.36 -26.24 28.29
C PRO A 320 -21.44 -26.66 29.32
N PRO A 321 -21.06 -27.35 30.42
CA PRO A 321 -22.01 -27.67 31.47
C PRO A 321 -22.64 -26.38 32.00
N LEU A 322 -23.97 -26.42 32.16
CA LEU A 322 -24.90 -25.30 32.36
C LEU A 322 -24.68 -24.43 33.61
N ASN A 323 -23.51 -24.49 34.27
CA ASN A 323 -23.24 -23.88 35.58
C ASN A 323 -21.97 -23.00 35.64
N MET A 324 -21.43 -22.52 34.53
CA MET A 324 -20.34 -21.52 34.53
C MET A 324 -20.51 -20.42 33.46
N LEU A 325 -21.72 -19.91 33.29
CA LEU A 325 -21.89 -18.60 32.63
C LEU A 325 -21.90 -17.53 33.74
N PRO A 326 -21.03 -16.50 33.68
CA PRO A 326 -21.26 -15.29 34.45
C PRO A 326 -22.59 -14.66 34.01
N GLU A 327 -23.30 -14.06 34.96
CA GLU A 327 -24.56 -13.35 34.74
C GLU A 327 -24.44 -12.34 33.57
N PRO A 328 -25.52 -12.06 32.81
CA PRO A 328 -25.47 -11.31 31.55
C PRO A 328 -25.14 -9.81 31.67
N SER A 329 -24.65 -9.34 32.81
CA SER A 329 -24.29 -7.93 33.01
C SER A 329 -22.94 -7.55 32.41
N ASP A 330 -22.07 -8.51 32.09
CA ASP A 330 -20.64 -8.22 31.85
C ASP A 330 -20.17 -8.43 30.40
N MET A 331 -21.06 -8.74 29.45
CA MET A 331 -20.71 -8.84 28.03
C MET A 331 -21.82 -8.30 27.13
N GLN A 332 -21.92 -6.98 27.02
CA GLN A 332 -22.57 -6.36 25.85
C GLN A 332 -21.57 -6.35 24.70
N VAL A 333 -21.69 -7.34 23.82
CA VAL A 333 -21.12 -7.30 22.47
C VAL A 333 -22.29 -7.04 21.54
N ASP A 334 -22.47 -5.78 21.14
CA ASP A 334 -23.47 -5.40 20.15
C ASP A 334 -23.12 -6.06 18.81
N ARG A 335 -23.97 -6.98 18.38
CA ARG A 335 -24.01 -7.50 17.01
C ARG A 335 -24.94 -6.60 16.19
N PRO A 336 -24.50 -6.00 15.07
CA PRO A 336 -25.42 -5.31 14.18
C PRO A 336 -26.30 -6.31 13.42
N LEU A 337 -27.60 -6.00 13.36
CA LEU A 337 -28.61 -6.69 12.56
C LEU A 337 -28.53 -6.25 11.07
N PRO A 338 -29.14 -7.01 10.13
CA PRO A 338 -29.07 -6.72 8.71
C PRO A 338 -29.90 -5.48 8.33
N ASP A 339 -29.34 -4.72 7.38
CA ASP A 339 -29.84 -3.49 6.78
C ASP A 339 -31.25 -3.63 6.16
N GLU A 340 -32.23 -2.92 6.73
CA GLU A 340 -33.49 -2.59 6.06
C GLU A 340 -33.60 -1.06 5.91
N THR A 341 -33.74 -0.67 4.65
CA THR A 341 -34.00 0.66 4.09
C THR A 341 -34.92 1.55 4.93
N LEU A 342 -34.52 2.78 5.23
CA LEU A 342 -35.44 3.89 5.52
C LEU A 342 -34.88 5.25 5.08
N GLU A 343 -35.71 5.98 4.34
CA GLU A 343 -35.47 7.31 3.78
C GLU A 343 -35.45 8.43 4.84
N SER A 344 -34.59 9.41 4.59
CA SER A 344 -34.82 10.86 4.72
C SER A 344 -34.51 11.62 6.03
N THR A 345 -33.86 12.77 5.79
CA THR A 345 -33.84 14.06 6.52
C THR A 345 -33.10 14.17 7.87
N ASP A 346 -31.98 14.87 7.89
CA ASP A 346 -31.81 16.25 8.40
C ASP A 346 -30.37 16.51 8.93
N ARG A 347 -29.98 17.78 8.90
CA ARG A 347 -28.63 18.37 9.03
C ARG A 347 -28.01 18.30 10.43
N GLY A 348 -26.68 18.15 10.49
CA GLY A 348 -25.85 18.57 11.64
C GLY A 348 -24.42 18.02 11.57
N PRO A 349 -23.36 18.80 11.85
CA PRO A 349 -21.98 18.38 11.63
C PRO A 349 -21.38 17.79 12.92
N HIS A 350 -20.90 16.56 12.94
CA HIS A 350 -19.78 16.12 13.78
C HIS A 350 -19.43 14.66 13.44
N ALA A 351 -18.12 14.39 13.51
CA ALA A 351 -17.44 13.11 13.61
C ALA A 351 -18.30 11.85 13.45
N ASP A 352 -18.22 11.22 12.29
CA ASP A 352 -18.57 9.80 12.16
C ASP A 352 -17.35 9.05 11.62
N ALA A 353 -16.91 8.08 12.42
CA ALA A 353 -15.96 7.07 12.04
C ALA A 353 -16.55 6.24 10.90
N VAL A 354 -16.09 6.49 9.67
CA VAL A 354 -16.42 5.65 8.53
C VAL A 354 -15.36 4.57 8.40
N ASP A 355 -15.82 3.35 8.59
CA ASP A 355 -15.15 2.07 8.34
C ASP A 355 -14.54 2.01 6.93
N PRO A 356 -13.24 1.71 6.76
CA PRO A 356 -12.70 1.46 5.43
C PRO A 356 -12.83 -0.03 5.10
N GLU A 357 -14.00 -0.42 4.60
CA GLU A 357 -14.09 -1.65 3.82
C GLU A 357 -13.25 -1.54 2.53
N VAL A 358 -12.34 -2.52 2.38
CA VAL A 358 -11.79 -3.11 1.15
C VAL A 358 -11.30 -2.17 0.06
N VAL A 359 -9.98 -1.87 -0.03
CA VAL A 359 -9.45 -1.34 -1.30
C VAL A 359 -7.91 -1.50 -1.52
N GLY A 360 -7.53 -1.97 -2.71
CA GLY A 360 -6.16 -2.06 -3.24
C GLY A 360 -5.63 -0.82 -4.00
N ASP A 361 -4.32 -0.56 -3.90
CA ASP A 361 -3.33 0.21 -4.75
C ASP A 361 -3.23 1.77 -4.82
N GLU A 362 -2.02 2.35 -4.68
CA GLU A 362 -1.75 3.82 -4.64
C GLU A 362 -0.53 4.32 -5.47
N ASP A 363 -0.64 5.60 -5.92
CA ASP A 363 -0.05 6.49 -6.98
C ASP A 363 1.46 6.68 -7.23
N GLY A 364 1.74 7.13 -8.48
CA GLY A 364 2.04 8.56 -8.71
C GLY A 364 3.10 8.96 -9.75
N THR A 365 2.80 8.95 -11.06
CA THR A 365 2.69 10.15 -11.96
C THR A 365 2.21 9.73 -13.37
N ASP A 366 1.19 10.44 -13.87
CA ASP A 366 0.73 10.60 -15.26
C ASP A 366 0.51 9.36 -16.16
N ARG A 367 -0.73 8.85 -16.14
CA ARG A 367 -1.70 8.81 -17.28
C ARG A 367 -2.87 7.90 -16.89
N ASN A 368 -4.06 8.48 -16.67
CA ASN A 368 -5.36 7.80 -16.66
C ASN A 368 -5.48 6.53 -15.79
N ASP A 369 -5.22 6.64 -14.49
CA ASP A 369 -5.53 5.58 -13.51
C ASP A 369 -6.95 5.77 -12.94
N SER A 370 -7.97 5.56 -13.77
CA SER A 370 -9.15 4.84 -13.26
C SER A 370 -8.67 3.49 -12.70
N GLU A 371 -9.42 2.80 -11.83
CA GLU A 371 -9.22 1.35 -11.60
C GLU A 371 -8.80 0.69 -12.91
N PRO A 372 -7.86 -0.27 -12.97
CA PRO A 372 -7.37 -0.81 -14.24
C PRO A 372 -8.58 -1.21 -15.09
N GLU A 373 -8.99 -0.31 -15.99
CA GLU A 373 -10.26 -0.43 -16.68
C GLU A 373 -9.91 -1.36 -17.81
N VAL A 374 -10.01 -2.65 -17.54
CA VAL A 374 -9.71 -3.69 -18.50
C VAL A 374 -10.77 -3.57 -19.58
N SER A 375 -10.43 -2.84 -20.64
CA SER A 375 -11.21 -2.79 -21.87
C SER A 375 -11.08 -4.15 -22.54
N LEU A 376 -11.95 -5.09 -22.13
CA LEU A 376 -12.09 -6.37 -22.79
C LEU A 376 -12.81 -6.14 -24.12
N VAL A 377 -12.10 -6.33 -25.22
CA VAL A 377 -12.77 -6.34 -26.52
C VAL A 377 -13.30 -7.75 -26.74
N ILE A 378 -14.62 -7.88 -26.61
CA ILE A 378 -15.34 -9.14 -26.77
C ILE A 378 -15.99 -9.17 -28.16
N SER A 379 -15.71 -10.23 -28.91
CA SER A 379 -16.36 -10.56 -30.17
C SER A 379 -16.72 -12.05 -30.20
N GLU A 380 -17.57 -12.48 -31.13
CA GLU A 380 -18.10 -13.87 -31.18
C GLU A 380 -17.04 -14.97 -31.07
N ASN A 381 -15.79 -14.72 -31.47
CA ASN A 381 -14.69 -15.69 -31.43
C ASN A 381 -13.40 -15.18 -30.76
N TRP A 382 -13.41 -14.01 -30.13
CA TRP A 382 -12.19 -13.42 -29.59
C TRP A 382 -12.47 -12.51 -28.38
N VAL A 383 -11.66 -12.71 -27.34
CA VAL A 383 -11.54 -11.83 -26.17
C VAL A 383 -10.08 -11.41 -26.08
N GLY A 384 -9.83 -10.10 -26.10
CA GLY A 384 -8.50 -9.53 -25.99
C GLY A 384 -8.40 -8.46 -24.91
N VAL A 385 -7.21 -8.35 -24.33
CA VAL A 385 -6.81 -7.30 -23.38
C VAL A 385 -5.76 -6.43 -24.08
N PRO A 386 -5.97 -5.12 -24.22
CA PRO A 386 -4.95 -4.23 -24.76
C PRO A 386 -3.74 -4.23 -23.83
N SER A 387 -2.56 -4.56 -24.36
CA SER A 387 -1.32 -4.63 -23.59
C SER A 387 -0.16 -4.13 -24.43
N ILE A 388 0.46 -3.05 -23.94
CA ILE A 388 1.54 -2.33 -24.60
C ILE A 388 2.74 -3.25 -24.89
N VAL A 389 3.05 -4.16 -23.96
CA VAL A 389 4.15 -5.14 -24.08
C VAL A 389 3.86 -6.22 -25.13
N PHE A 390 2.59 -6.59 -25.34
CA PHE A 390 2.21 -7.55 -26.39
C PHE A 390 2.10 -6.88 -27.76
N ASP A 391 1.74 -5.60 -27.80
CA ASP A 391 1.57 -4.86 -29.05
C ASP A 391 2.91 -4.33 -29.60
N TYR A 392 3.89 -4.04 -28.75
CA TYR A 392 5.18 -3.48 -29.16
C TYR A 392 6.00 -4.39 -30.10
N PRO A 393 6.03 -5.73 -29.94
CA PRO A 393 6.58 -6.63 -30.95
C PRO A 393 5.85 -6.59 -32.30
N HIS A 394 4.61 -6.10 -32.33
CA HIS A 394 3.76 -5.97 -33.52
C HIS A 394 3.72 -4.54 -34.08
N ARG A 395 4.57 -3.62 -33.57
CA ARG A 395 4.68 -2.26 -34.09
C ARG A 395 5.13 -2.24 -35.56
N SER A 396 4.85 -1.13 -36.26
CA SER A 396 5.26 -0.96 -37.65
C SER A 396 6.77 -1.12 -37.80
N ASN A 397 7.20 -1.70 -38.93
CA ASN A 397 8.62 -1.81 -39.28
C ASN A 397 9.19 -0.52 -39.90
N ASP A 398 8.37 0.54 -40.04
CA ASP A 398 8.83 1.85 -40.48
C ASP A 398 9.92 2.40 -39.55
N ALA A 399 10.88 3.12 -40.13
CA ALA A 399 12.03 3.65 -39.41
C ALA A 399 11.64 4.48 -38.18
N ALA A 400 10.53 5.23 -38.26
CA ALA A 400 10.01 6.05 -37.16
C ALA A 400 9.59 5.24 -35.91
N PHE A 401 9.24 3.96 -36.06
CA PHE A 401 8.80 3.09 -34.95
C PHE A 401 9.86 2.07 -34.53
N LYS A 402 10.80 1.76 -35.44
CA LYS A 402 11.84 0.76 -35.21
C LYS A 402 12.84 1.18 -34.14
N ASP A 403 13.15 2.48 -34.09
CA ASP A 403 14.14 3.07 -33.19
C ASP A 403 13.57 3.42 -31.81
N LEU A 404 12.23 3.44 -31.65
CA LEU A 404 11.58 3.68 -30.37
C LEU A 404 11.71 2.44 -29.49
N ASN A 405 12.19 2.60 -28.26
CA ASN A 405 12.08 1.57 -27.23
C ASN A 405 10.61 1.41 -26.76
N LEU A 406 10.32 0.38 -25.95
CA LEU A 406 8.96 0.07 -25.50
C LEU A 406 8.24 1.28 -24.90
N TRP A 407 8.95 2.05 -24.07
CA TRP A 407 8.42 3.18 -23.33
C TRP A 407 8.26 4.43 -24.21
N GLU A 408 9.20 4.67 -25.12
CA GLU A 408 9.08 5.74 -26.13
C GLU A 408 7.93 5.48 -27.09
N HIS A 409 7.72 4.21 -27.49
CA HIS A 409 6.60 3.81 -28.32
C HIS A 409 5.26 3.99 -27.59
N GLU A 410 5.17 3.63 -26.32
CA GLU A 410 3.97 3.89 -25.51
C GLU A 410 3.66 5.38 -25.37
N GLU A 411 4.71 6.17 -25.11
CA GLU A 411 4.54 7.58 -24.82
C GLU A 411 4.12 8.38 -26.07
N TRP A 412 4.65 8.03 -27.26
CA TRP A 412 4.58 8.84 -28.48
C TRP A 412 3.66 8.27 -29.58
N VAL A 413 3.14 7.04 -29.42
CA VAL A 413 2.30 6.39 -30.43
C VAL A 413 0.86 6.23 -29.95
N THR A 414 -0.05 6.97 -30.57
CA THR A 414 -1.49 6.83 -30.34
C THR A 414 -2.08 5.70 -31.19
N LYS A 415 -2.77 4.75 -30.56
CA LYS A 415 -3.51 3.70 -31.26
C LYS A 415 -4.93 4.15 -31.58
N THR A 416 -5.31 4.09 -32.85
CA THR A 416 -6.70 4.28 -33.27
C THR A 416 -7.33 2.93 -33.57
N THR A 417 -8.36 2.55 -32.81
CA THR A 417 -9.10 1.30 -33.02
C THR A 417 -10.21 1.54 -34.03
N VAL A 418 -10.03 1.04 -35.25
CA VAL A 418 -11.05 1.12 -36.31
C VAL A 418 -12.04 -0.03 -36.13
N SER A 419 -13.35 0.29 -36.09
CA SER A 419 -14.40 -0.70 -35.93
C SER A 419 -14.39 -1.73 -37.08
N ALA A 420 -14.92 -2.92 -36.85
CA ALA A 420 -14.98 -3.96 -37.88
C ALA A 420 -15.85 -3.56 -39.09
N GLU A 421 -16.80 -2.65 -38.91
CA GLU A 421 -17.62 -2.08 -40.00
C GLU A 421 -16.80 -1.11 -40.87
N ASP A 422 -15.93 -0.30 -40.27
CA ASP A 422 -15.10 0.67 -40.99
C ASP A 422 -13.94 0.04 -41.79
N LYS A 423 -13.49 -1.16 -41.39
CA LYS A 423 -12.47 -1.94 -42.15
C LYS A 423 -12.97 -2.42 -43.53
N ARG A 424 -14.29 -2.44 -43.78
CA ARG A 424 -14.86 -2.80 -45.09
C ARG A 424 -14.86 -1.63 -46.06
N THR A 425 -14.95 -0.39 -45.58
CA THR A 425 -14.99 0.82 -46.41
C THR A 425 -13.61 1.20 -46.94
N ASP A 426 -12.54 0.99 -46.18
CA ASP A 426 -11.14 1.27 -46.62
C ASP A 426 -10.59 0.30 -47.67
N LYS A 427 -11.28 -0.80 -47.96
CA LYS A 427 -10.92 -1.73 -49.05
C LYS A 427 -11.61 -1.42 -50.38
N ILE A 428 -12.42 -0.35 -50.45
CA ILE A 428 -13.15 0.05 -51.65
C ILE A 428 -12.69 1.42 -52.21
N SER A 429 -11.73 2.10 -51.57
CA SER A 429 -11.08 3.31 -52.13
C SER A 429 -9.75 3.01 -52.82
#